data_AF-A0A1G7AMJ7-F1
#
_entry.id   AF-A0A1G7AMJ7-F1
#
_cell.length_a   1.000
_cell.length_b   1.000
_cell.length_c   1.000
_cell.angle_alpha   90.00
_cell.angle_beta   90.00
_cell.angle_gamma   90.00
#
_symmetry.space_group_name_H-M   'P 1'
#
loop_
_entity.id
_entity.type
_entity.pdbx_description
1 polymer ?
#
loop_
_entity_poly.entity_id
_entity_poly.type
_entity_poly.pdbx_seq_one_letter_code
_entity_poly.pdbx_strand_id
1 'polypeptide(L)'
;MTDIEFWRISFNDWGCNVNGKLRISASSLELLTKSEEVKSFLSRCMENQEVISNPLISVGQGIHCYAGNYEVAHIDENKMILRKLFNEVLF
;
A
#
# COMPACT_ATOMS: atom_id res chain seq x y z
N MET A 1 2.11 10.83 13.26
CA MET A 1 1.38 10.17 12.16
C MET A 1 -0.06 9.97 12.61
N THR A 2 -1.02 10.23 11.74
CA THR A 2 -2.44 10.06 12.01
C THR A 2 -2.94 8.82 11.28
N ASP A 3 -3.71 7.99 11.97
CA ASP A 3 -4.37 6.83 11.38
C ASP A 3 -5.59 7.29 10.58
N ILE A 4 -5.68 6.87 9.32
CA ILE A 4 -6.79 7.20 8.41
C ILE A 4 -7.54 5.91 8.09
N GLU A 5 -8.84 5.86 8.35
CA GLU A 5 -9.65 4.70 8.01
C GLU A 5 -9.84 4.60 6.49
N PHE A 6 -9.67 3.38 5.96
CA PHE A 6 -9.96 3.04 4.57
C PHE A 6 -10.88 1.83 4.50
N TRP A 7 -11.62 1.72 3.40
CA TRP A 7 -12.58 0.64 3.16
C TRP A 7 -12.36 -0.09 1.81
N ARG A 8 -11.40 0.36 1.01
CA ARG A 8 -10.99 -0.29 -0.24
C ARG A 8 -9.57 0.09 -0.61
N ILE A 9 -8.85 -0.86 -1.21
CA ILE A 9 -7.55 -0.63 -1.83
C ILE A 9 -7.53 -1.18 -3.24
N SER A 10 -6.71 -0.60 -4.11
CA SER A 10 -6.42 -1.11 -5.44
C SER A 10 -4.94 -0.88 -5.76
N PHE A 11 -4.28 -1.95 -6.16
CA PHE A 11 -2.85 -2.04 -6.47
C PHE A 11 -2.73 -2.65 -7.86
N ASN A 12 -2.23 -1.86 -8.82
CA ASN A 12 -2.16 -2.27 -10.23
C ASN A 12 -3.54 -2.72 -10.75
N ASP A 13 -3.63 -3.96 -11.27
CA ASP A 13 -4.84 -4.62 -11.78
C ASP A 13 -5.67 -5.31 -10.69
N TRP A 14 -5.19 -5.34 -9.44
CA TRP A 14 -5.84 -5.98 -8.31
C TRP A 14 -6.54 -4.96 -7.40
N GLY A 15 -7.67 -5.34 -6.80
CA GLY A 15 -8.34 -4.51 -5.80
C GLY A 15 -9.31 -5.31 -4.93
N CYS A 16 -9.48 -4.85 -3.69
CA CYS A 16 -10.30 -5.52 -2.68
C CYS A 16 -10.99 -4.50 -1.77
N ASN A 17 -12.23 -4.79 -1.38
CA ASN A 17 -12.93 -4.07 -0.33
C ASN A 17 -12.44 -4.61 1.02
N VAL A 18 -11.88 -3.75 1.85
CA VAL A 18 -11.21 -4.14 3.10
C VAL A 18 -11.25 -2.99 4.08
N ASN A 19 -11.57 -3.28 5.33
CA ASN A 19 -11.45 -2.31 6.41
C ASN A 19 -10.04 -2.31 6.97
N GLY A 20 -9.47 -1.13 7.14
CA GLY A 20 -8.16 -0.96 7.74
C GLY A 20 -7.85 0.48 8.09
N LYS A 21 -6.65 0.69 8.60
CA LYS A 21 -6.08 2.02 8.85
C LYS A 21 -4.83 2.20 8.03
N LEU A 22 -4.67 3.39 7.47
CA LEU A 22 -3.52 3.80 6.70
C LEU A 22 -2.74 4.85 7.51
N ARG A 23 -1.43 4.67 7.61
CA ARG A 23 -0.50 5.73 8.04
C ARG A 23 0.38 6.13 6.86
N ILE A 24 0.49 7.43 6.64
CA ILE A 24 1.21 7.98 5.49
C ILE A 24 2.45 8.71 5.99
N SER A 25 3.57 8.49 5.30
CA SER A 25 4.77 9.32 5.41
C SER A 25 5.17 9.87 4.04
N ALA A 26 6.21 10.70 3.99
CA ALA A 26 6.78 11.16 2.73
C ALA A 26 7.32 10.01 1.85
N SER A 27 7.71 8.89 2.46
CA SER A 27 8.41 7.78 1.79
C SER A 27 7.71 6.43 1.91
N SER A 28 6.54 6.36 2.56
CA SER A 28 5.86 5.08 2.79
C SER A 28 4.36 5.18 3.00
N LEU A 29 3.68 4.07 2.71
CA LEU A 29 2.31 3.78 3.11
C LEU A 29 2.33 2.58 4.04
N GLU A 30 1.87 2.74 5.27
CA GLU A 30 1.72 1.66 6.23
C GLU A 30 0.24 1.28 6.33
N LEU A 31 -0.06 0.05 5.94
CA LEU A 31 -1.40 -0.54 5.94
C LEU A 31 -1.55 -1.39 7.20
N LEU A 32 -2.55 -1.06 8.01
CA LEU A 32 -2.95 -1.80 9.19
C LEU A 32 -4.30 -2.44 8.91
N THR A 33 -4.29 -3.69 8.47
CA THR A 33 -5.49 -4.49 8.21
C THR A 33 -5.24 -5.95 8.54
N LYS A 34 -6.29 -6.66 8.95
CA LYS A 34 -6.27 -8.11 9.19
C LYS A 34 -6.71 -8.92 7.96
N SER A 35 -6.80 -8.29 6.79
CA SER A 35 -7.23 -8.97 5.57
C SER A 35 -6.14 -9.89 5.04
N GLU A 36 -6.39 -11.20 5.11
CA GLU A 36 -5.51 -12.22 4.54
C GLU A 36 -5.40 -12.11 3.02
N GLU A 37 -6.40 -11.57 2.32
CA GLU A 37 -6.33 -11.32 0.89
C GLU A 37 -5.29 -10.23 0.55
N VAL A 38 -5.33 -9.13 1.29
CA VAL A 38 -4.36 -8.03 1.14
C VAL A 38 -2.96 -8.54 1.47
N LYS A 39 -2.82 -9.28 2.57
CA LYS A 39 -1.55 -9.86 2.99
C LYS A 39 -1.00 -10.82 1.95
N SER A 40 -1.83 -11.74 1.45
CA SER A 40 -1.42 -12.71 0.42
C SER A 40 -0.97 -12.04 -0.88
N PHE A 41 -1.71 -11.03 -1.33
CA PHE A 41 -1.33 -10.25 -2.52
C PHE A 41 0.02 -9.55 -2.32
N LEU A 42 0.19 -8.83 -1.20
CA LEU A 42 1.43 -8.11 -0.92
C LEU A 42 2.62 -9.05 -0.69
N SER A 43 2.41 -10.22 -0.06
CA SER A 43 3.45 -11.25 0.07
C SER A 43 3.93 -11.72 -1.29
N ARG A 44 3.01 -12.01 -2.22
CA ARG A 44 3.35 -12.36 -3.60
C ARG A 44 4.16 -11.25 -4.28
N CYS A 45 3.72 -10.00 -4.15
CA CYS A 45 4.45 -8.87 -4.73
C CYS A 45 5.87 -8.75 -4.13
N MET A 46 6.03 -8.98 -2.83
CA MET A 46 7.32 -8.98 -2.16
C MET A 46 8.24 -10.11 -2.68
N GLU A 47 7.72 -11.34 -2.78
CA GLU A 47 8.46 -12.51 -3.28
C GLU A 47 8.91 -12.35 -4.73
N ASN A 48 8.05 -11.77 -5.57
CA ASN A 48 8.31 -11.56 -6.99
C ASN A 48 9.00 -10.22 -7.31
N GLN A 49 9.27 -9.38 -6.31
CA GLN A 49 9.79 -8.02 -6.48
C GLN A 49 8.91 -7.17 -7.43
N GLU A 50 7.59 -7.36 -7.35
CA GLU A 50 6.63 -6.60 -8.15
C GLU A 50 6.51 -5.16 -7.63
N VAL A 51 6.51 -4.22 -8.57
CA VAL A 51 6.29 -2.80 -8.29
C VAL A 51 4.79 -2.51 -8.28
N ILE A 52 4.33 -1.83 -7.24
CA ILE A 52 2.97 -1.30 -7.14
C ILE A 52 2.98 0.15 -7.60
N SER A 53 2.31 0.42 -8.71
CA SER A 53 2.26 1.75 -9.32
C SER A 53 0.98 2.48 -8.91
N ASN A 54 1.14 3.71 -8.42
CA ASN A 54 0.05 4.62 -8.06
C ASN A 54 -1.10 3.96 -7.24
N PRO A 55 -0.82 3.42 -6.04
CA PRO A 55 -1.84 2.85 -5.18
C PRO A 55 -3.09 3.74 -5.05
N LEU A 56 -4.27 3.15 -5.24
CA LEU A 56 -5.55 3.83 -5.00
C LEU A 56 -6.14 3.30 -3.69
N ILE A 57 -6.47 4.20 -2.77
CA ILE A 57 -7.08 3.83 -1.49
C ILE A 57 -8.31 4.69 -1.26
N SER A 58 -9.44 4.06 -0.97
CA SER A 58 -10.67 4.77 -0.60
C SER A 58 -10.65 5.10 0.88
N VAL A 59 -10.56 6.38 1.22
CA VAL A 59 -10.61 6.91 2.58
C VAL A 59 -11.81 7.86 2.72
N GLY A 60 -12.56 7.73 3.81
CA GLY A 60 -13.81 8.48 3.98
C GLY A 60 -14.76 8.29 2.80
N GLN A 61 -15.14 9.37 2.12
CA GLN A 61 -16.04 9.34 0.94
C GLN A 61 -15.29 9.46 -0.40
N GLY A 62 -13.95 9.50 -0.39
CA GLY A 62 -13.13 9.76 -1.57
C GLY A 62 -12.17 8.62 -1.93
N ILE A 63 -11.67 8.64 -3.17
CA ILE A 63 -10.58 7.78 -3.64
C ILE A 63 -9.32 8.63 -3.73
N HIS A 64 -8.26 8.19 -3.06
CA HIS A 64 -6.98 8.87 -3.05
C HIS A 64 -5.95 8.08 -3.85
N CYS A 65 -5.31 8.76 -4.80
CA CYS A 65 -4.19 8.23 -5.56
C CYS A 65 -2.87 8.63 -4.90
N TYR A 66 -2.09 7.64 -4.47
CA TYR A 66 -0.76 7.84 -3.91
C TYR A 66 0.27 7.74 -5.02
N ALA A 67 0.55 8.87 -5.66
CA ALA A 67 1.39 8.92 -6.85
C ALA A 67 2.82 8.41 -6.61
N GLY A 68 3.29 7.53 -7.48
CA GLY A 68 4.63 6.95 -7.50
C GLY A 68 4.65 5.44 -7.52
N ASN A 69 5.86 4.90 -7.57
CA ASN A 69 6.12 3.47 -7.53
C ASN A 69 6.47 3.05 -6.11
N TYR A 70 5.98 1.89 -5.71
CA TYR A 70 6.19 1.34 -4.38
C TYR A 70 6.63 -0.11 -4.47
N GLU A 71 7.50 -0.51 -3.56
CA GLU A 71 7.79 -1.91 -3.27
C GLU A 71 7.22 -2.27 -1.90
N VAL A 72 6.97 -3.56 -1.69
CA VAL A 72 6.60 -4.08 -0.38
C VAL A 72 7.88 -4.25 0.45
N ALA A 73 8.08 -3.40 1.45
CA ALA A 73 9.29 -3.38 2.26
C ALA A 73 9.19 -4.25 3.53
N HIS A 74 7.99 -4.49 4.02
CA HIS A 74 7.76 -5.26 5.25
C HIS A 74 6.34 -5.82 5.31
N ILE A 75 6.19 -7.05 5.80
CA ILE A 75 4.92 -7.67 6.14
C ILE A 75 5.07 -8.41 7.46
N ASP A 76 4.22 -8.11 8.43
CA ASP A 76 4.05 -8.91 9.64
C ASP A 76 2.56 -9.14 9.95
N GLU A 77 2.26 -9.65 11.14
CA GLU A 77 0.89 -9.91 11.60
C GLU A 77 0.05 -8.64 11.85
N ASN A 78 0.70 -7.49 12.05
CA ASN A 78 0.08 -6.24 12.50
C ASN A 78 0.07 -5.16 11.40
N LYS A 79 1.06 -5.16 10.50
CA LYS A 79 1.24 -4.12 9.47
C LYS A 79 1.93 -4.63 8.21
N MET A 80 1.62 -3.95 7.12
CA MET A 80 2.33 -4.04 5.84
C MET A 80 2.86 -2.65 5.47
N ILE A 81 4.10 -2.56 5.01
CA ILE A 81 4.73 -1.28 4.64
C ILE A 81 5.08 -1.30 3.17
N LEU A 82 4.50 -0.36 2.43
CA LEU A 82 4.89 -0.03 1.07
C LEU A 82 5.89 1.12 1.11
N ARG A 83 7.11 0.91 0.60
CA ARG A 83 8.15 1.94 0.52
C ARG A 83 8.13 2.56 -0.87
N LYS A 84 8.10 3.89 -0.93
CA LYS A 84 8.16 4.64 -2.18
C LYS A 84 9.55 4.50 -2.80
N LEU A 85 9.60 4.12 -4.06
CA LEU A 85 10.81 4.10 -4.87
C LEU A 85 11.08 5.51 -5.37
N PHE A 86 12.23 6.07 -4.98
CA PHE A 86 12.77 7.26 -5.60
C PHE A 86 13.62 6.78 -6.77
N ASN A 87 13.21 7.05 -8.01
CA ASN A 87 14.15 6.92 -9.11
C ASN A 87 15.29 7.89 -8.80
N GLU A 88 16.48 7.37 -8.48
CA GLU A 88 17.69 8.14 -8.63
C GLU A 88 17.73 8.56 -10.10
N VAL A 89 17.51 9.84 -10.36
CA VAL A 89 17.96 10.41 -11.62
C VAL A 89 19.48 10.40 -11.50
N LEU A 90 20.10 9.35 -12.03
CA LEU A 90 21.52 9.35 -12.33
C LEU A 90 21.74 10.46 -13.36
N PHE A 91 22.16 11.62 -12.88
CA PHE A 91 22.69 12.71 -13.70
C PHE A 91 24.20 12.55 -13.85
#